data_AF-A0A3M1D5R9-F1
#
_entry.id   AF-A0A3M1D5R9-F1
#
_cell.length_a   1.000
_cell.length_b   1.000
_cell.length_c   1.000
_cell.angle_alpha   90.00
_cell.angle_beta   90.00
_cell.angle_gamma   90.00
#
_symmetry.space_group_name_H-M   'P 1'
#
loop_
_entity.id
_entity.type
_entity.pdbx_description
1 polymer ?
#
loop_
_entity_poly.entity_id
_entity_poly.type
_entity_poly.pdbx_seq_one_letter_code
_entity_poly.pdbx_strand_id
1 'polypeptide(L)'
;MDDVDDVVILEAPPAACHGMQLTLFRCTTEEVLRQLELRPVDAGRLYETELLSFDPQRTEELDPPQEAELRFLGNLLRAGCDLPLIRTLLADLSPPYAYGLERLVFDFRHRRWFAVRPVTPEEAVDYALACAEADGDPNVLAGMGHKALDGLRALAADRCEE
;
A
#
# COMPACT_ATOMS: atom_id res chain seq x y z
N MET A 1 -30.67 10.57 5.92
CA MET A 1 -30.60 10.70 4.46
C MET A 1 -29.21 10.25 4.11
N ASP A 2 -29.15 8.94 3.92
CA ASP A 2 -27.99 8.14 3.54
C ASP A 2 -27.42 8.62 2.22
N ASP A 3 -26.10 8.69 2.13
CA ASP A 3 -25.30 8.49 0.90
C ASP A 3 -23.81 8.57 1.30
N VAL A 4 -23.29 7.46 1.84
CA VAL A 4 -21.84 7.18 1.90
C VAL A 4 -21.65 5.74 1.44
N ASP A 5 -22.20 5.41 0.27
CA ASP A 5 -21.96 4.13 -0.41
C ASP A 5 -21.30 4.44 -1.74
N ASP A 6 -19.96 4.49 -1.73
CA ASP A 6 -19.17 4.18 -2.94
C ASP A 6 -17.72 3.78 -2.61
N VAL A 7 -17.53 3.07 -1.49
CA VAL A 7 -16.39 2.16 -1.41
C VAL A 7 -16.76 0.98 -2.29
N VAL A 8 -16.26 0.95 -3.52
CA VAL A 8 -16.44 -0.20 -4.41
C VAL A 8 -15.70 -1.39 -3.79
N ILE A 9 -16.45 -2.23 -3.09
CA ILE A 9 -15.99 -3.45 -2.43
C ILE A 9 -15.74 -4.50 -3.50
N LEU A 10 -14.48 -4.86 -3.73
CA LEU A 10 -14.13 -6.04 -4.53
C LEU A 10 -13.82 -7.20 -3.57
N GLU A 11 -14.70 -8.21 -3.53
CA GLU A 11 -14.59 -9.45 -2.74
C GLU A 11 -13.53 -10.44 -3.26
N ALA A 12 -12.46 -9.97 -3.89
CA ALA A 12 -11.36 -10.84 -4.30
C ALA A 12 -10.18 -10.63 -3.34
N PRO A 13 -9.50 -11.71 -2.88
CA PRO A 13 -8.22 -11.55 -2.22
C PRO A 13 -7.33 -10.70 -3.13
N PRO A 14 -6.63 -9.67 -2.60
CA PRO A 14 -5.80 -8.80 -3.41
C PRO A 14 -4.84 -9.67 -4.20
N ALA A 15 -4.97 -9.61 -5.53
CA ALA A 15 -4.14 -10.39 -6.44
C ALA A 15 -2.68 -10.16 -6.03
N ALA A 16 -1.96 -11.24 -5.74
CA ALA A 16 -0.52 -11.20 -5.49
C ALA A 16 0.13 -10.32 -6.56
N CYS A 17 0.99 -9.38 -6.14
CA CYS A 17 1.59 -8.41 -7.04
C CYS A 17 2.35 -9.11 -8.18
N HIS A 18 1.67 -9.29 -9.30
CA HIS A 18 2.29 -9.66 -10.57
C HIS A 18 3.11 -8.45 -11.02
N GLY A 19 4.42 -8.47 -10.75
CA GLY A 19 5.37 -7.69 -11.53
C GLY A 19 6.07 -6.51 -10.86
N MET A 20 6.16 -6.43 -9.54
CA MET A 20 7.15 -5.53 -8.93
C MET A 20 8.49 -6.26 -8.76
N GLN A 21 9.23 -6.40 -9.85
CA GLN A 21 10.68 -6.58 -9.74
C GLN A 21 11.25 -5.25 -9.23
N LEU A 22 11.37 -5.11 -7.90
CA LEU A 22 11.82 -3.87 -7.26
C LEU A 22 13.32 -3.61 -7.48
N THR A 23 14.11 -4.64 -7.74
CA THR A 23 15.56 -4.55 -7.94
C THR A 23 16.07 -5.59 -8.95
N LEU A 24 17.17 -5.28 -9.64
CA LEU A 24 17.93 -6.25 -10.44
C LEU A 24 18.80 -7.17 -9.57
N PHE A 25 19.10 -6.75 -8.34
CA PHE A 25 20.00 -7.42 -7.41
C PHE A 25 19.20 -7.97 -6.24
N ARG A 26 19.43 -9.24 -5.92
CA ARG A 26 18.86 -9.88 -4.73
C ARG A 26 19.40 -9.20 -3.47
N CYS A 27 18.54 -9.05 -2.49
CA CYS A 27 18.90 -8.56 -1.17
C CYS A 27 19.18 -9.76 -0.24
N THR A 28 20.14 -9.63 0.66
CA THR A 28 20.35 -10.67 1.67
C THR A 28 19.37 -10.52 2.84
N THR A 29 19.06 -11.63 3.52
CA THR A 29 18.22 -11.58 4.72
C THR A 29 18.81 -10.63 5.77
N GLU A 30 20.12 -10.65 5.96
CA GLU A 30 20.82 -9.78 6.90
C GLU A 30 20.65 -8.30 6.56
N GLU A 31 20.71 -7.94 5.28
CA GLU A 31 20.49 -6.57 4.82
C GLU A 31 19.08 -6.06 5.14
N VAL A 32 18.05 -6.86 4.87
CA VAL A 32 16.66 -6.50 5.18
C VAL A 32 16.45 -6.36 6.68
N LEU A 33 16.93 -7.32 7.47
CA LEU A 33 16.81 -7.28 8.94
C LEU A 33 17.48 -6.03 9.52
N ARG A 34 18.68 -5.68 9.02
CA ARG A 34 19.38 -4.47 9.42
C ARG A 34 18.60 -3.20 9.07
N GLN A 35 17.98 -3.13 7.90
CA GLN A 35 17.16 -1.97 7.50
C GLN A 35 15.88 -1.84 8.34
N LEU A 36 15.33 -2.96 8.80
CA LEU A 36 14.15 -3.00 9.66
C LEU A 36 14.49 -2.85 11.15
N GLU A 37 15.79 -2.76 11.50
CA GLU A 37 16.28 -2.74 12.88
C GLU A 37 15.80 -3.96 13.69
N LEU A 38 15.64 -5.10 13.00
CA LEU A 38 15.19 -6.36 13.59
C LEU A 38 16.36 -7.28 13.86
N ARG A 39 16.25 -8.05 14.95
CA ARG A 39 17.25 -9.08 15.27
C ARG A 39 16.89 -10.36 14.53
N PRO A 40 17.87 -11.20 14.16
CA PRO A 40 17.63 -12.50 13.54
C PRO A 40 16.70 -13.42 14.35
N VAL A 41 16.71 -13.31 15.68
CA VAL A 41 15.78 -14.05 16.55
C VAL A 41 14.32 -13.66 16.36
N ASP A 42 14.04 -12.38 16.06
CA ASP A 42 12.68 -11.89 15.86
C ASP A 42 12.10 -12.44 14.54
N ALA A 43 12.93 -12.51 13.49
CA ALA A 43 12.58 -13.17 12.23
C ALA A 43 12.41 -14.69 12.37
N GLY A 44 13.29 -15.35 13.13
CA GLY A 44 13.14 -16.77 13.46
C GLY A 44 11.81 -17.07 14.16
N ARG A 45 11.40 -16.21 15.10
CA ARG A 45 10.09 -16.35 15.77
C ARG A 45 8.91 -16.18 14.80
N LEU A 46 9.00 -15.33 13.78
CA LEU A 46 7.96 -15.22 12.76
C LEU A 46 7.82 -16.53 11.96
N TYR A 47 8.94 -17.18 11.63
CA TYR A 47 8.94 -18.48 10.97
C TYR A 47 8.39 -19.60 11.87
N GLU A 48 8.86 -19.68 13.12
CA GLU A 48 8.40 -20.67 14.11
C GLU A 48 6.89 -20.56 14.42
N THR A 49 6.32 -19.37 14.25
CA THR A 49 4.88 -19.13 14.46
C THR A 49 4.04 -19.25 13.19
N GLU A 50 4.64 -19.76 12.11
CA GLU A 50 4.04 -19.95 10.78
C GLU A 50 3.51 -18.65 10.16
N LEU A 51 4.02 -17.50 10.62
CA LEU A 51 3.69 -16.20 10.05
C LEU A 51 4.55 -15.91 8.82
N LEU A 52 5.83 -16.26 8.85
CA LEU A 52 6.74 -16.12 7.71
C LEU A 52 6.75 -17.42 6.91
N SER A 53 6.60 -17.35 5.58
CA SER A 53 6.50 -18.54 4.71
C SER A 53 7.82 -19.28 4.49
N PHE A 54 8.96 -18.69 4.87
CA PHE A 54 10.29 -19.24 4.68
C PHE A 54 11.17 -19.08 5.93
N ASP A 55 12.23 -19.89 6.01
CA ASP A 55 13.19 -19.85 7.12
C ASP A 55 14.28 -18.78 6.87
N PRO A 56 14.31 -17.67 7.61
CA PRO A 56 15.26 -16.59 7.41
C PRO A 56 16.69 -16.96 7.84
N GLN A 57 16.88 -18.03 8.61
CA GLN A 57 18.21 -18.51 9.00
C GLN A 57 18.86 -19.39 7.94
N ARG A 58 18.05 -19.98 7.05
CA ARG A 58 18.50 -20.88 5.98
C ARG A 58 18.49 -20.23 4.60
N THR A 59 17.86 -19.06 4.48
CA THR A 59 17.81 -18.27 3.26
C THR A 59 18.80 -17.11 3.37
N GLU A 60 19.90 -17.18 2.62
CA GLU A 60 20.88 -16.09 2.56
C GLU A 60 20.41 -14.96 1.62
N GLU A 61 19.98 -15.31 0.41
CA GLU A 61 19.44 -14.39 -0.59
C GLU A 61 17.91 -14.49 -0.66
N LEU A 62 17.24 -13.35 -0.63
CA LEU A 62 15.79 -13.27 -0.73
C LEU A 62 15.37 -13.09 -2.18
N ASP A 63 14.36 -13.86 -2.59
CA ASP A 63 13.59 -13.54 -3.78
C ASP A 63 12.60 -12.38 -3.50
N PRO A 64 12.03 -11.73 -4.54
CA PRO A 64 11.16 -10.57 -4.32
C PRO A 64 9.93 -10.87 -3.43
N PRO A 65 9.24 -12.02 -3.56
CA PRO A 65 8.17 -12.39 -2.61
C PRO A 65 8.63 -12.52 -1.16
N GLN A 66 9.79 -13.17 -0.91
CA GLN A 66 10.36 -13.32 0.43
C GLN A 66 10.78 -11.98 1.04
N GLU A 67 11.41 -11.12 0.23
CA GLU A 67 11.76 -9.77 0.66
C GLU A 67 10.50 -8.96 1.03
N ALA A 68 9.47 -8.99 0.19
CA ALA A 68 8.22 -8.29 0.44
C ALA A 68 7.54 -8.78 1.73
N GLU A 69 7.46 -10.10 1.91
CA GLU A 69 6.88 -10.72 3.11
C GLU A 69 7.66 -10.34 4.38
N LEU A 70 9.00 -10.41 4.35
CA LEU A 70 9.83 -10.07 5.50
C LEU A 70 9.74 -8.57 5.84
N ARG A 71 9.73 -7.69 4.83
CA ARG A 71 9.53 -6.25 5.03
C ARG A 71 8.17 -5.95 5.61
N PHE A 72 7.12 -6.61 5.14
CA PHE A 72 5.77 -6.40 5.62
C PHE A 72 5.64 -6.80 7.09
N LEU A 73 5.97 -8.04 7.43
CA LEU A 73 5.92 -8.53 8.82
C LEU A 73 6.86 -7.78 9.74
N GLY A 74 8.06 -7.46 9.24
CA GLY A 74 9.06 -6.76 10.03
C GLY A 74 8.68 -5.32 10.35
N ASN A 75 8.01 -4.62 9.43
CA ASN A 75 7.45 -3.30 9.72
C ASN A 75 6.36 -3.35 10.79
N LEU A 76 5.52 -4.39 10.82
CA LEU A 76 4.53 -4.57 11.89
C LEU A 76 5.19 -4.80 13.24
N LEU A 77 6.21 -5.65 13.31
CA LEU A 77 6.99 -5.84 14.54
C LEU A 77 7.65 -4.54 15.00
N ARG A 78 8.27 -3.79 14.07
CA ARG A 78 8.91 -2.50 14.37
C ARG A 78 7.91 -1.44 14.86
N ALA A 79 6.67 -1.49 14.36
CA ALA A 79 5.57 -0.65 14.83
C ALA A 79 5.05 -1.02 16.23
N GLY A 80 5.59 -2.08 16.85
CA GLY A 80 5.22 -2.55 18.18
C GLY A 80 4.05 -3.54 18.19
N CYS A 81 3.66 -4.08 17.04
CA CYS A 81 2.65 -5.14 17.00
C CYS A 81 3.23 -6.44 17.55
N ASP A 82 2.54 -7.05 18.52
CA ASP A 82 2.89 -8.37 19.03
C ASP A 82 2.37 -9.47 18.10
N LEU A 83 2.86 -10.71 18.29
CA LEU A 83 2.48 -11.84 17.44
C LEU A 83 0.97 -12.12 17.43
N PRO A 84 0.22 -12.05 18.56
CA PRO A 84 -1.23 -12.17 18.55
C PRO A 84 -1.94 -11.11 17.70
N LEU A 85 -1.51 -9.85 17.79
CA LEU A 85 -2.06 -8.78 16.96
C LEU A 85 -1.74 -9.01 15.49
N ILE A 86 -0.49 -9.35 15.16
CA ILE A 86 -0.08 -9.68 13.78
C ILE A 86 -0.95 -10.81 13.24
N ARG A 87 -1.13 -11.91 13.97
CA ARG A 87 -2.04 -13.01 13.55
C ARG A 87 -3.47 -12.53 13.29
N THR A 88 -3.98 -11.61 14.11
CA THR A 88 -5.31 -11.04 13.92
C THR A 88 -5.38 -10.19 12.66
N LEU A 89 -4.35 -9.37 12.41
CA LEU A 89 -4.27 -8.56 11.19
C LEU A 89 -4.17 -9.44 9.95
N LEU A 90 -3.47 -10.57 10.02
CA LEU A 90 -3.20 -11.43 8.86
C LEU A 90 -4.21 -12.55 8.66
N ALA A 91 -5.25 -12.65 9.50
CA ALA A 91 -6.19 -13.77 9.49
C ALA A 91 -6.86 -14.00 8.12
N ASP A 92 -7.08 -12.92 7.37
CA ASP A 92 -7.74 -12.93 6.06
C ASP A 92 -6.75 -12.81 4.88
N LEU A 93 -5.44 -12.83 5.16
CA LEU A 93 -4.38 -12.73 4.15
C LEU A 93 -3.65 -14.07 4.01
N SER A 94 -3.34 -14.43 2.76
CA SER A 94 -2.60 -15.64 2.44
C SER A 94 -1.11 -15.31 2.21
N PRO A 95 -0.17 -16.01 2.84
CA PRO A 95 1.23 -15.90 2.48
C PRO A 95 1.48 -16.39 1.03
N PRO A 96 2.53 -15.90 0.34
CA PRO A 96 3.48 -14.88 0.79
C PRO A 96 2.84 -13.50 0.73
N TYR A 97 3.00 -12.68 1.78
CA TYR A 97 2.37 -11.36 1.92
C TYR A 97 2.97 -10.29 0.99
N ALA A 98 3.16 -10.62 -0.29
CA ALA A 98 3.66 -9.78 -1.36
C ALA A 98 2.52 -8.98 -2.00
N TYR A 99 1.85 -8.16 -1.19
CA TYR A 99 0.75 -7.31 -1.63
C TYR A 99 1.20 -5.88 -1.87
N GLY A 100 0.49 -5.18 -2.76
CA GLY A 100 0.67 -3.76 -3.01
C GLY A 100 0.07 -2.98 -1.86
N LEU A 101 0.89 -2.68 -0.85
CA LEU A 101 0.45 -2.03 0.40
C LEU A 101 -0.18 -0.67 0.14
N GLU A 102 0.21 0.03 -0.94
CA GLU A 102 -0.40 1.28 -1.38
C GLU A 102 -1.85 1.14 -1.85
N ARG A 103 -2.31 -0.09 -2.06
CA ARG A 103 -3.69 -0.43 -2.46
C ARG A 103 -4.42 -1.23 -1.39
N LEU A 104 -3.86 -1.37 -0.20
CA LEU A 104 -4.48 -2.10 0.89
C LEU A 104 -4.76 -1.20 2.09
N VAL A 105 -5.98 -1.27 2.58
CA VAL A 105 -6.39 -0.60 3.82
C VAL A 105 -6.98 -1.64 4.76
N PHE A 106 -6.65 -1.50 6.05
CA PHE A 106 -7.21 -2.35 7.09
C PHE A 106 -8.44 -1.69 7.71
N ASP A 107 -9.58 -2.39 7.67
CA ASP A 107 -10.80 -1.99 8.35
C ASP A 107 -10.72 -2.44 9.81
N PHE A 108 -10.46 -1.52 10.74
CA PHE A 108 -10.42 -1.87 12.17
C PHE A 108 -11.77 -2.31 12.74
N ARG A 109 -12.88 -1.83 12.17
CA ARG A 109 -14.24 -2.16 12.64
C ARG A 109 -14.61 -3.58 12.25
N HIS A 110 -14.28 -3.96 11.03
CA HIS A 110 -14.59 -5.28 10.47
C HIS A 110 -13.42 -6.28 10.52
N ARG A 111 -12.24 -5.82 10.97
CA ARG A 111 -10.99 -6.58 11.10
C ARG A 111 -10.53 -7.30 9.83
N ARG A 112 -10.68 -6.64 8.69
CA ARG A 112 -10.36 -7.22 7.38
C ARG A 112 -9.56 -6.25 6.53
N TRP A 113 -8.73 -6.81 5.66
CA TRP A 113 -8.08 -6.04 4.61
C TRP A 113 -9.00 -5.89 3.41
N PHE A 114 -8.93 -4.74 2.74
CA PHE A 114 -9.64 -4.51 1.49
C PHE A 114 -8.74 -3.78 0.50
N ALA A 115 -8.91 -4.15 -0.77
CA ALA A 115 -8.25 -3.48 -1.87
C ALA A 115 -8.95 -2.16 -2.19
N VAL A 116 -8.19 -1.08 -2.26
CA VAL A 116 -8.68 0.23 -2.68
C VAL A 116 -8.45 0.36 -4.18
N ARG A 117 -9.52 0.65 -4.92
CA ARG A 117 -9.38 1.00 -6.34
C ARG A 117 -8.67 2.36 -6.45
N PRO A 118 -7.79 2.54 -7.45
CA PRO A 118 -7.28 3.89 -7.73
C PRO A 118 -8.45 4.82 -8.05
N VAL A 119 -8.44 6.01 -7.43
CA VAL A 119 -9.37 7.10 -7.72
C VAL A 119 -9.05 7.64 -9.10
N THR A 120 -10.05 7.84 -9.96
CA THR A 120 -9.81 8.44 -11.27
C THR A 120 -9.50 9.93 -11.12
N PRO A 121 -8.77 10.56 -12.06
CA PRO A 121 -8.55 12.00 -12.02
C PRO A 121 -9.85 12.81 -11.91
N GLU A 122 -10.91 12.36 -12.59
CA GLU A 122 -12.24 12.97 -12.55
C GLU A 122 -12.83 12.91 -11.14
N GLU A 123 -12.84 11.73 -10.52
CA GLU A 123 -13.35 11.55 -9.15
C GLU A 123 -12.56 12.36 -8.12
N ALA A 124 -11.24 12.48 -8.31
CA ALA A 124 -10.40 13.30 -7.45
C ALA A 124 -10.72 14.80 -7.57
N VAL A 125 -11.04 15.26 -8.79
CA VAL A 125 -11.49 16.64 -9.04
C VAL A 125 -12.86 16.87 -8.41
N ASP A 126 -13.81 15.98 -8.63
CA ASP A 126 -15.16 16.08 -8.07
C ASP A 126 -15.12 16.14 -6.53
N TYR A 127 -14.33 15.27 -5.89
CA TYR A 127 -14.11 15.30 -4.45
C TYR A 127 -13.51 16.62 -3.98
N ALA A 128 -12.47 17.10 -4.66
CA ALA A 128 -11.80 18.34 -4.27
C ALA A 128 -12.70 19.57 -4.45
N LEU A 129 -13.57 19.58 -5.47
CA LEU A 129 -14.61 20.60 -5.64
C LEU A 129 -15.61 20.56 -4.48
N ALA A 130 -16.12 19.37 -4.13
CA ALA A 130 -17.05 19.20 -3.03
C ALA A 130 -16.47 19.68 -1.68
N CYS A 131 -15.19 19.40 -1.40
CA CYS A 131 -14.51 19.93 -0.23
C CYS A 131 -14.43 21.47 -0.24
N ALA A 132 -14.04 22.07 -1.36
CA ALA A 132 -13.92 23.52 -1.47
C ALA A 132 -15.28 24.24 -1.34
N GLU A 133 -16.35 23.63 -1.83
CA GLU A 133 -17.73 24.10 -1.63
C GLU A 133 -18.15 24.01 -0.15
N ALA A 134 -17.84 22.89 0.52
CA ALA A 134 -18.16 22.70 1.93
C ALA A 134 -17.40 23.67 2.84
N ASP A 135 -16.14 23.94 2.53
CA ASP A 135 -15.29 24.89 3.27
C ASP A 135 -15.63 26.37 2.96
N GLY A 136 -16.37 26.62 1.87
CA GLY A 136 -16.83 27.95 1.47
C GLY A 136 -15.70 28.91 1.08
N ASP A 137 -14.51 28.42 0.74
CA ASP A 137 -13.37 29.25 0.35
C ASP A 137 -13.27 29.39 -1.19
N PRO A 138 -13.71 30.52 -1.76
CA PRO A 138 -13.69 30.73 -3.21
C PRO A 138 -12.27 30.78 -3.80
N ASN A 139 -11.24 31.01 -2.98
CA ASN A 139 -9.86 31.06 -3.46
C ASN A 139 -9.34 29.67 -3.85
N VAL A 140 -9.81 28.63 -3.17
CA VAL A 140 -9.45 27.24 -3.50
C VAL A 140 -9.98 26.88 -4.88
N LEU A 141 -11.27 27.16 -5.14
CA LEU A 141 -11.90 26.93 -6.45
C LEU A 141 -11.22 27.74 -7.56
N ALA A 142 -10.93 29.03 -7.32
CA ALA A 142 -10.23 29.87 -8.27
C ALA A 142 -8.81 29.35 -8.58
N GLY A 143 -8.09 28.91 -7.55
CA GLY A 143 -6.75 28.32 -7.68
C GLY A 143 -6.76 27.02 -8.49
N MET A 144 -7.77 26.16 -8.30
CA MET A 144 -7.95 24.93 -9.07
C MET A 144 -8.23 25.24 -10.55
N GLY A 145 -9.13 26.18 -10.82
CA GLY A 145 -9.44 26.61 -12.19
C GLY A 145 -8.23 27.19 -12.94
N HIS A 146 -7.40 27.97 -12.24
CA HIS A 146 -6.17 28.53 -12.83
C HIS A 146 -5.19 27.43 -13.26
N LYS A 147 -4.91 26.47 -12.36
CA LYS A 147 -4.02 25.33 -12.66
C LYS A 147 -4.53 24.47 -13.82
N ALA A 148 -5.85 24.24 -13.88
CA ALA A 148 -6.46 23.48 -14.98
C ALA A 148 -6.26 24.18 -16.33
N LEU A 149 -6.48 25.51 -16.39
CA LEU A 149 -6.26 26.31 -17.60
C LEU A 149 -4.80 26.32 -18.03
N ASP A 150 -3.86 26.44 -17.09
CA ASP A 150 -2.43 26.41 -17.39
C ASP A 150 -1.99 25.05 -17.97
N GLY A 151 -2.50 23.95 -17.42
CA GLY A 151 -2.26 22.61 -17.96
C GLY A 151 -2.80 22.44 -19.38
N LEU A 152 -4.01 22.93 -19.65
CA LEU A 152 -4.59 22.90 -21.01
C LEU A 152 -3.79 23.72 -22.01
N ARG A 153 -3.27 24.88 -21.59
CA ARG A 153 -2.40 25.73 -22.43
C ARG A 153 -1.08 25.04 -22.75
N ALA A 154 -0.46 24.39 -21.78
CA ALA A 154 0.78 23.63 -21.99
C ALA A 154 0.56 22.50 -23.02
N LEU A 155 -0.53 21.73 -22.88
CA LEU A 155 -0.86 20.66 -23.83
C LEU A 155 -1.17 21.18 -25.24
N ALA A 156 -1.78 22.36 -25.35
CA ALA A 156 -2.04 22.98 -26.65
C ALA A 156 -0.74 23.46 -27.32
N ALA A 157 0.25 23.92 -26.55
CA ALA A 157 1.54 24.35 -27.06
C ALA A 157 2.37 23.17 -27.60
N ASP A 158 2.44 22.05 -26.87
CA ASP A 158 3.17 20.84 -27.29
C ASP A 158 2.64 20.26 -28.62
N ARG A 159 1.33 20.33 -28.86
CA ARG A 159 0.70 19.83 -30.09
C ARG A 159 0.88 20.73 -31.32
N CYS A 160 1.47 21.91 -31.16
CA CYS A 160 1.80 22.80 -32.27
C CYS A 160 3.25 22.63 -32.77
N GLU A 161 4.07 21.82 -32.09
CA GLU A 161 5.46 21.56 -32.45
C GLU A 161 5.68 20.22 -33.21
N GLU A 162 4.62 19.41 -33.39
CA GLU A 162 4.58 18.21 -34.27
C GLU A 162 3.99 18.53 -35.66
#